data_AF-A0A936GWN9-F1
#
_entry.id   AF-A0A936GWN9-F1
#
_cell.length_a   1.000
_cell.length_b   1.000
_cell.length_c   1.000
_cell.angle_alpha   90.00
_cell.angle_beta   90.00
_cell.angle_gamma   90.00
#
_symmetry.space_group_name_H-M   'P 1'
#
loop_
_entity.id
_entity.type
_entity.pdbx_description
1 polymer ?
#
loop_
_entity_poly.entity_id
_entity_poly.type
_entity_poly.pdbx_seq_one_letter_code
_entity_poly.pdbx_strand_id
1 'polypeptide(L)'
;MRQLLFLLVLITWSGLHAQVGVNTTFPDPSSAMDIKSNDKGLLIPRMDADQRNAINLPANGLMIYQNDNQPGFYYNAGSPATPQWVAMLSGPPGSSAIYKIPISQLPFTITQSGSYILTQNLTGSNGITIQANNVSIDLNFSSLTGSPGNTASGITISGSRTGVTVYNGYVQGWGEDGISAATANSFVGLNLQLLNNGGDGLVCGNECTLSQCHALSNGLDGLDVGNQSRVSDCTTGNNLDTGIECDSRCHIQHCVTSANGDQGLFTGAECIITEVNAYQNIHYGIRTGNHNQVNHCLASFNGFSGFYLSNASMAQNNLAKLNTQHGFEAGQDVVMKQNTADSNTGNGFFSSFNGGKLQDNNSSDNAIGYEITGSDWLITTNTASGNIVNSFSISGTNKLATILTAANLNTNTNPFANISF
;
A
#
# COMPACT_ATOMS: atom_id res chain seq x y z
N MET A 1 56.93 4.84 -75.80
CA MET A 1 56.90 5.11 -74.34
C MET A 1 55.67 5.90 -73.91
N ARG A 2 55.38 7.10 -74.45
CA ARG A 2 54.22 7.94 -74.00
C ARG A 2 52.85 7.22 -73.94
N GLN A 3 52.54 6.33 -74.87
CA GLN A 3 51.25 5.60 -74.87
C GLN A 3 51.16 4.44 -73.85
N LEU A 4 52.28 3.82 -73.45
CA LEU A 4 52.25 2.79 -72.40
C LEU A 4 51.98 3.41 -71.01
N LEU A 5 52.43 4.64 -70.77
CA LEU A 5 52.21 5.33 -69.50
C LEU A 5 50.73 5.69 -69.28
N PHE A 6 49.99 5.98 -70.36
CA PHE A 6 48.55 6.26 -70.30
C PHE A 6 47.72 5.00 -70.00
N LEU A 7 48.15 3.83 -70.51
CA LEU A 7 47.45 2.56 -70.26
C LEU A 7 47.67 2.05 -68.82
N LEU A 8 48.83 2.33 -68.22
CA LEU A 8 49.14 1.89 -66.86
C LEU A 8 48.39 2.68 -65.77
N VAL A 9 48.07 3.96 -66.03
CA VAL A 9 47.32 4.84 -65.11
C VAL A 9 45.81 4.52 -65.08
N LEU A 10 45.27 3.89 -66.13
CA LEU A 10 43.86 3.50 -66.23
C LEU A 10 43.49 2.23 -65.43
N ILE A 11 44.47 1.52 -64.86
CA ILE A 11 44.26 0.25 -64.14
C ILE A 11 44.29 0.46 -62.60
N THR A 12 44.68 1.64 -62.11
CA THR A 12 44.94 1.88 -60.68
C THR A 12 43.88 2.71 -59.94
N TRP A 13 42.60 2.68 -60.34
CA TRP A 13 41.51 3.08 -59.42
C TRP A 13 40.09 2.61 -59.83
N SER A 14 39.76 1.37 -59.47
CA SER A 14 38.37 0.97 -59.23
C SER A 14 38.31 -0.11 -58.16
N GLY A 15 38.10 0.32 -56.91
CA GLY A 15 37.62 -0.57 -55.86
C GLY A 15 36.20 -1.00 -56.20
N LEU A 16 36.05 -2.14 -56.90
CA LEU A 16 34.76 -2.76 -57.11
C LEU A 16 34.29 -3.39 -55.80
N HIS A 17 33.63 -2.59 -54.97
CA HIS A 17 33.00 -3.04 -53.73
C HIS A 17 31.81 -3.95 -54.06
N ALA A 18 31.85 -5.21 -53.60
CA ALA A 18 30.82 -6.21 -53.86
C ALA A 18 29.61 -6.06 -52.92
N GLN A 19 29.10 -4.83 -52.77
CA GLN A 19 27.98 -4.50 -51.88
C GLN A 19 26.64 -4.66 -52.61
N VAL A 20 25.64 -5.23 -51.93
CA VAL A 20 24.29 -5.38 -52.48
C VAL A 20 23.43 -4.18 -52.08
N GLY A 21 23.40 -3.16 -52.94
CA GLY A 21 22.45 -2.05 -52.82
C GLY A 21 21.07 -2.43 -53.38
N VAL A 22 20.02 -2.28 -52.56
CA VAL A 22 18.62 -2.38 -52.99
C VAL A 22 17.99 -0.99 -52.89
N ASN A 23 17.54 -0.45 -54.03
CA ASN A 23 17.02 0.92 -54.17
C ASN A 23 18.01 2.04 -53.74
N THR A 24 19.31 1.74 -53.67
CA THR A 24 20.38 2.73 -53.54
C THR A 24 21.52 2.41 -54.50
N THR A 25 22.08 3.43 -55.15
CA THR A 25 23.33 3.35 -55.93
C THR A 25 24.56 3.73 -55.12
N PHE A 26 24.36 4.14 -53.86
CA PHE A 26 25.40 4.45 -52.89
C PHE A 26 25.09 3.67 -51.60
N PRO A 27 25.38 2.36 -51.54
CA PRO A 27 25.36 1.61 -50.30
C PRO A 27 26.31 2.24 -49.29
N ASP A 28 25.97 2.22 -48.00
CA ASP A 28 26.91 2.64 -46.95
C ASP A 28 28.21 1.78 -47.02
N PRO A 29 29.42 2.37 -47.00
CA PRO A 29 30.69 1.64 -47.10
C PRO A 29 30.92 0.55 -46.03
N SER A 30 30.21 0.61 -44.90
CA SER A 30 30.25 -0.41 -43.84
C SER A 30 29.32 -1.61 -44.08
N SER A 31 28.41 -1.51 -45.05
CA SER A 31 27.38 -2.52 -45.32
C SER A 31 27.83 -3.60 -46.31
N ALA A 32 27.41 -4.85 -46.09
CA ALA A 32 27.43 -5.88 -47.15
C ALA A 32 26.14 -5.85 -48.00
N MET A 33 25.04 -5.39 -47.39
CA MET A 33 23.75 -5.17 -48.02
C MET A 33 23.12 -3.90 -47.43
N ASP A 34 22.65 -3.00 -48.29
CA ASP A 34 21.97 -1.75 -47.92
C ASP A 34 20.63 -1.69 -48.64
N ILE A 35 19.56 -1.35 -47.91
CA ILE A 35 18.19 -1.30 -48.43
C ILE A 35 17.61 0.07 -48.11
N LYS A 36 17.43 0.91 -49.14
CA LYS A 36 16.88 2.25 -48.98
C LYS A 36 15.45 2.34 -49.51
N SER A 37 14.48 2.58 -48.63
CA SER A 37 13.10 2.84 -49.02
C SER A 37 12.43 3.77 -48.02
N ASN A 38 11.46 4.55 -48.49
CA ASN A 38 10.64 5.44 -47.67
C ASN A 38 9.27 4.82 -47.32
N ASP A 39 8.93 3.67 -47.93
CA ASP A 39 7.58 3.11 -48.00
C ASP A 39 7.51 1.56 -47.89
N LYS A 40 8.66 0.87 -47.87
CA LYS A 40 8.78 -0.60 -47.87
C LYS A 40 9.84 -1.06 -46.87
N GLY A 41 9.67 -2.26 -46.34
CA GLY A 41 10.62 -2.92 -45.42
C GLY A 41 11.20 -4.22 -45.97
N LEU A 42 12.05 -4.87 -45.18
CA LEU A 42 12.59 -6.19 -45.46
C LEU A 42 11.69 -7.28 -44.89
N LEU A 43 11.17 -8.16 -45.76
CA LEU A 43 10.60 -9.44 -45.33
C LEU A 43 11.70 -10.50 -45.27
N ILE A 44 12.00 -10.98 -44.06
CA ILE A 44 12.82 -12.17 -43.82
C ILE A 44 11.99 -13.46 -44.02
N PRO A 45 12.61 -14.65 -44.10
CA PRO A 45 11.88 -15.92 -44.24
C PRO A 45 10.80 -16.09 -43.17
N ARG A 46 9.56 -16.29 -43.62
CA ARG A 46 8.37 -16.50 -42.79
C ARG A 46 7.99 -17.98 -42.81
N MET A 47 7.77 -18.57 -41.64
CA MET A 47 7.55 -20.01 -41.48
C MET A 47 6.73 -20.34 -40.24
N ASP A 48 6.28 -21.58 -40.09
CA ASP A 48 5.75 -22.09 -38.83
C ASP A 48 6.86 -22.68 -37.93
N ALA A 49 6.51 -23.03 -36.68
CA ALA A 49 7.45 -23.56 -35.70
C ALA A 49 8.09 -24.89 -36.13
N ASP A 50 7.36 -25.76 -36.83
CA ASP A 50 7.87 -27.06 -37.29
C ASP A 50 8.84 -26.88 -38.46
N GLN A 51 8.53 -26.01 -39.42
CA GLN A 51 9.43 -25.59 -40.49
C GLN A 51 10.72 -24.95 -39.94
N ARG A 52 10.61 -24.11 -38.91
CA ARG A 52 11.76 -23.51 -38.20
C ARG A 52 12.63 -24.59 -37.54
N ASN A 53 12.02 -25.56 -36.87
CA ASN A 53 12.72 -26.66 -36.23
C ASN A 53 13.34 -27.64 -37.25
N ALA A 54 12.79 -27.72 -38.46
CA ALA A 54 13.30 -28.53 -39.56
C ALA A 54 14.46 -27.88 -40.35
N ILE A 55 14.86 -26.64 -40.04
CA ILE A 55 16.06 -26.04 -40.65
C ILE A 55 17.29 -26.85 -40.22
N ASN A 56 17.95 -27.50 -41.18
CA ASN A 56 19.16 -28.27 -40.91
C ASN A 56 20.37 -27.34 -40.71
N LEU A 57 21.10 -27.51 -39.60
CA LEU A 57 22.30 -26.75 -39.23
C LEU A 57 22.14 -25.21 -39.38
N PRO A 58 21.14 -24.57 -38.73
CA PRO A 58 20.90 -23.14 -38.86
C PRO A 58 22.08 -22.34 -38.32
N ALA A 59 22.58 -21.36 -39.08
CA ALA A 59 23.68 -20.51 -38.64
C ALA A 59 23.37 -19.80 -37.31
N ASN A 60 24.41 -19.55 -36.49
CA ASN A 60 24.27 -18.61 -35.36
C ASN A 60 23.86 -17.23 -35.90
N GLY A 61 22.90 -16.58 -35.27
CA GLY A 61 22.31 -15.33 -35.74
C GLY A 61 21.35 -15.45 -36.93
N LEU A 62 21.04 -16.67 -37.43
CA LEU A 62 20.03 -16.84 -38.48
C LEU A 62 18.67 -16.32 -38.00
N MET A 63 18.11 -15.35 -38.71
CA MET A 63 16.89 -14.63 -38.34
C MET A 63 15.69 -15.06 -39.20
N ILE A 64 14.56 -15.37 -38.56
CA ILE A 64 13.31 -15.81 -39.19
C ILE A 64 12.11 -15.12 -38.54
N TYR A 65 10.95 -15.12 -39.22
CA TYR A 65 9.68 -14.74 -38.62
C TYR A 65 8.78 -15.98 -38.48
N GLN A 66 8.35 -16.29 -37.27
CA GLN A 66 7.43 -17.38 -37.00
C GLN A 66 5.99 -16.88 -37.09
N ASN A 67 5.11 -17.61 -37.78
CA ASN A 67 3.72 -17.22 -38.02
C ASN A 67 2.73 -17.78 -36.98
N ASP A 68 3.12 -18.80 -36.22
CA ASP A 68 2.30 -19.56 -35.27
C ASP A 68 3.02 -19.67 -33.90
N ASN A 69 2.43 -20.44 -32.96
CA ASN A 69 3.03 -20.88 -31.69
C ASN A 69 3.96 -19.84 -31.00
N GLN A 70 3.39 -18.68 -30.67
CA GLN A 70 4.07 -17.39 -30.39
C GLN A 70 4.68 -16.74 -31.65
N PRO A 71 3.87 -16.06 -32.49
CA PRO A 71 4.34 -15.38 -33.69
C PRO A 71 5.29 -14.22 -33.37
N GLY A 72 6.33 -14.05 -34.19
CA GLY A 72 7.32 -12.98 -33.99
C GLY A 72 8.63 -13.20 -34.72
N PHE A 73 9.57 -12.26 -34.55
CA PHE A 73 10.95 -12.40 -35.02
C PHE A 73 11.73 -13.31 -34.07
N TYR A 74 12.48 -14.28 -34.62
CA TYR A 74 13.36 -15.17 -33.88
C TYR A 74 14.76 -15.19 -34.50
N TYR A 75 15.77 -15.45 -33.68
CA TYR A 75 17.12 -15.77 -34.14
C TYR A 75 17.66 -17.04 -33.47
N ASN A 76 18.59 -17.74 -34.12
CA ASN A 76 19.33 -18.82 -33.49
C ASN A 76 20.46 -18.25 -32.61
N ALA A 77 20.28 -18.25 -31.29
CA ALA A 77 21.31 -17.89 -30.31
C ALA A 77 22.34 -19.02 -30.07
N GLY A 78 22.04 -20.24 -30.52
CA GLY A 78 22.87 -21.43 -30.32
C GLY A 78 23.88 -21.69 -31.45
N SER A 79 24.42 -22.90 -31.48
CA SER A 79 25.30 -23.36 -32.57
C SER A 79 24.46 -24.00 -33.69
N PRO A 80 25.02 -24.24 -34.89
CA PRO A 80 24.35 -25.01 -35.94
C PRO A 80 24.01 -26.45 -35.50
N ALA A 81 24.86 -27.08 -34.69
CA ALA A 81 24.62 -28.44 -34.20
C ALA A 81 23.60 -28.50 -33.04
N THR A 82 23.41 -27.37 -32.34
CA THR A 82 22.54 -27.24 -31.16
C THR A 82 21.79 -25.91 -31.22
N PRO A 83 20.80 -25.76 -32.11
CA PRO A 83 20.07 -24.52 -32.26
C PRO A 83 19.31 -24.15 -30.99
N GLN A 84 19.26 -22.84 -30.69
CA GLN A 84 18.50 -22.27 -29.59
C GLN A 84 17.72 -21.06 -30.15
N TRP A 85 16.45 -21.27 -30.49
CA TRP A 85 15.60 -20.24 -31.07
C TRP A 85 15.09 -19.27 -30.00
N VAL A 86 15.48 -18.00 -30.11
CA VAL A 86 15.13 -16.93 -29.16
C VAL A 86 14.35 -15.86 -29.90
N ALA A 87 13.21 -15.44 -29.35
CA ALA A 87 12.43 -14.34 -29.90
C ALA A 87 13.18 -13.01 -29.70
N MET A 88 13.16 -12.12 -30.69
CA MET A 88 13.72 -10.76 -30.59
C MET A 88 12.84 -9.79 -29.77
N LEU A 89 11.80 -10.29 -29.12
CA LEU A 89 10.94 -9.53 -28.22
C LEU A 89 11.62 -9.39 -26.84
N SER A 90 12.54 -8.43 -26.77
CA SER A 90 13.05 -7.77 -25.55
C SER A 90 13.38 -8.67 -24.34
N GLY A 91 14.40 -9.52 -24.49
CA GLY A 91 15.07 -10.17 -23.36
C GLY A 91 16.25 -11.04 -23.79
N PRO A 92 17.48 -10.80 -23.30
CA PRO A 92 18.59 -11.74 -23.51
C PRO A 92 18.28 -13.13 -22.89
N PRO A 93 18.63 -14.24 -23.55
CA PRO A 93 18.53 -15.55 -22.95
C PRO A 93 19.48 -15.65 -21.76
N GLY A 94 18.94 -15.73 -20.54
CA GLY A 94 19.70 -15.87 -19.30
C GLY A 94 19.70 -14.67 -18.35
N SER A 95 19.08 -13.53 -18.70
CA SER A 95 18.91 -12.42 -17.74
C SER A 95 17.49 -12.35 -17.20
N SER A 96 17.32 -12.51 -15.88
CA SER A 96 16.05 -12.34 -15.15
C SER A 96 15.61 -10.87 -15.01
N ALA A 97 15.72 -10.09 -16.08
CA ALA A 97 14.98 -8.83 -16.18
C ALA A 97 13.50 -9.19 -16.37
N ILE A 98 12.66 -8.92 -15.37
CA ILE A 98 11.22 -9.05 -15.52
C ILE A 98 10.79 -8.09 -16.63
N TYR A 99 10.35 -8.63 -17.77
CA TYR A 99 9.77 -7.83 -18.85
C TYR A 99 8.51 -7.14 -18.31
N LYS A 100 8.60 -5.82 -18.12
CA LYS A 100 7.45 -4.99 -17.74
C LYS A 100 6.85 -4.37 -19.00
N ILE A 101 5.57 -4.61 -19.23
CA ILE A 101 4.80 -4.08 -20.35
C ILE A 101 4.64 -2.56 -20.18
N PRO A 102 5.09 -1.73 -21.14
CA PRO A 102 4.97 -0.27 -21.04
C PRO A 102 3.52 0.23 -20.99
N ILE A 103 3.24 1.14 -20.06
CA ILE A 103 2.05 2.00 -20.04
C ILE A 103 2.52 3.43 -20.31
N SER A 104 2.14 3.96 -21.48
CA SER A 104 2.61 5.27 -21.99
C SER A 104 1.50 6.27 -22.28
N GLN A 105 0.23 5.88 -22.13
CA GLN A 105 -0.95 6.73 -22.37
C GLN A 105 -2.15 6.23 -21.53
N LEU A 106 -3.17 7.07 -21.40
CA LEU A 106 -4.43 6.78 -20.71
C LEU A 106 -5.64 7.01 -21.65
N PRO A 107 -6.76 6.28 -21.47
CA PRO A 107 -6.92 5.15 -20.56
C PRO A 107 -6.09 3.93 -20.98
N PHE A 108 -5.84 3.01 -20.05
CA PHE A 108 -5.13 1.77 -20.34
C PHE A 108 -5.82 0.56 -19.69
N THR A 109 -6.05 -0.51 -20.45
CA THR A 109 -6.75 -1.70 -19.95
C THR A 109 -5.82 -2.91 -19.93
N ILE A 110 -5.61 -3.47 -18.74
CA ILE A 110 -4.82 -4.68 -18.51
C ILE A 110 -5.75 -5.90 -18.59
N THR A 111 -5.66 -6.66 -19.68
CA THR A 111 -6.47 -7.87 -19.93
C THR A 111 -5.69 -9.18 -19.75
N GLN A 112 -4.39 -9.11 -19.43
CA GLN A 112 -3.49 -10.25 -19.26
C GLN A 112 -2.72 -10.14 -17.94
N SER A 113 -2.40 -11.28 -17.33
CA SER A 113 -1.47 -11.34 -16.21
C SER A 113 -0.07 -10.90 -16.64
N GLY A 114 0.68 -10.26 -15.76
CA GLY A 114 2.03 -9.82 -16.06
C GLY A 114 2.49 -8.63 -15.23
N SER A 115 3.71 -8.18 -15.50
CA SER A 115 4.25 -6.95 -14.92
C SER A 115 4.12 -5.80 -15.92
N TYR A 116 3.80 -4.62 -15.41
CA TYR A 116 3.56 -3.39 -16.15
C TYR A 116 4.39 -2.25 -15.55
N ILE A 117 4.73 -1.24 -16.35
CA ILE A 117 5.51 -0.09 -15.90
C ILE A 117 5.05 1.22 -16.56
N LEU A 118 4.91 2.29 -15.78
CA LEU A 118 4.76 3.64 -16.35
C LEU A 118 6.08 4.13 -16.94
N THR A 119 6.07 4.55 -18.20
CA THR A 119 7.26 5.08 -18.87
C THR A 119 7.45 6.59 -18.71
N GLN A 120 6.43 7.29 -18.21
CA GLN A 120 6.37 8.74 -18.03
C GLN A 120 5.21 9.11 -17.08
N ASN A 121 5.17 10.36 -16.64
CA ASN A 121 3.97 10.94 -16.01
C ASN A 121 2.80 10.91 -17.01
N LEU A 122 1.61 10.53 -16.53
CA LEU A 122 0.40 10.43 -17.34
C LEU A 122 -0.71 11.28 -16.74
N THR A 123 -1.52 11.90 -17.62
CA THR A 123 -2.70 12.67 -17.24
C THR A 123 -3.88 12.25 -18.11
N GLY A 124 -5.06 12.06 -17.52
CA GLY A 124 -6.24 11.62 -18.26
C GLY A 124 -7.55 11.76 -17.49
N SER A 125 -8.67 11.72 -18.21
CA SER A 125 -10.02 11.71 -17.61
C SER A 125 -10.51 10.30 -17.23
N ASN A 126 -9.75 9.26 -17.58
CA ASN A 126 -9.98 7.86 -17.22
C ASN A 126 -8.63 7.22 -16.95
N GLY A 127 -8.53 6.40 -15.90
CA GLY A 127 -7.28 5.82 -15.42
C GLY A 127 -6.89 4.48 -16.07
N ILE A 128 -6.27 3.62 -15.26
CA ILE A 128 -5.90 2.25 -15.62
C ILE A 128 -6.99 1.28 -15.15
N THR A 129 -7.49 0.39 -16.02
CA THR A 129 -8.44 -0.66 -15.64
C THR A 129 -7.77 -2.03 -15.65
N ILE A 130 -7.84 -2.75 -14.53
CA ILE A 130 -7.29 -4.11 -14.39
C ILE A 130 -8.42 -5.14 -14.55
N GLN A 131 -8.27 -6.05 -15.52
CA GLN A 131 -9.23 -7.10 -15.87
C GLN A 131 -8.60 -8.51 -15.81
N ALA A 132 -7.45 -8.66 -15.15
CA ALA A 132 -6.74 -9.93 -14.99
C ALA A 132 -6.23 -10.10 -13.55
N ASN A 133 -5.99 -11.35 -13.15
CA ASN A 133 -5.29 -11.71 -11.92
C ASN A 133 -3.77 -11.64 -12.15
N ASN A 134 -2.97 -11.70 -11.08
CA ASN A 134 -1.50 -11.77 -11.18
C ASN A 134 -0.92 -10.60 -12.01
N VAL A 135 -1.25 -9.37 -11.61
CA VAL A 135 -0.85 -8.12 -12.28
C VAL A 135 -0.02 -7.29 -11.31
N SER A 136 1.20 -6.93 -11.70
CA SER A 136 2.01 -5.98 -10.93
C SER A 136 2.23 -4.69 -11.73
N ILE A 137 1.87 -3.52 -11.20
CA ILE A 137 2.11 -2.22 -11.82
C ILE A 137 3.19 -1.47 -11.01
N ASP A 138 4.33 -1.25 -11.66
CA ASP A 138 5.34 -0.30 -11.19
C ASP A 138 4.99 1.10 -11.72
N LEU A 139 4.63 2.02 -10.83
CA LEU A 139 4.42 3.42 -11.20
C LEU A 139 5.75 4.14 -11.49
N ASN A 140 6.91 3.51 -11.21
CA ASN A 140 8.24 3.96 -11.60
C ASN A 140 8.54 5.40 -11.17
N PHE A 141 8.15 5.73 -9.95
CA PHE A 141 8.18 7.07 -9.33
C PHE A 141 7.49 8.19 -10.15
N SER A 142 6.70 7.80 -11.15
CA SER A 142 5.93 8.70 -12.02
C SER A 142 4.55 8.99 -11.43
N SER A 143 3.91 10.04 -11.93
CA SER A 143 2.58 10.45 -11.50
C SER A 143 1.49 10.01 -12.47
N LEU A 144 0.46 9.35 -11.93
CA LEU A 144 -0.80 9.02 -12.59
C LEU A 144 -1.85 10.05 -12.13
N THR A 145 -2.15 11.04 -12.98
CA THR A 145 -2.89 12.25 -12.59
C THR A 145 -4.25 12.36 -13.26
N GLY A 146 -5.31 12.62 -12.50
CA GLY A 146 -6.64 12.93 -13.06
C GLY A 146 -6.69 14.31 -13.70
N SER A 147 -7.33 14.41 -14.88
CA SER A 147 -7.64 15.71 -15.50
C SER A 147 -8.67 16.49 -14.66
N PRO A 148 -8.63 17.83 -14.59
CA PRO A 148 -9.64 18.61 -13.86
C PRO A 148 -11.07 18.27 -14.29
N GLY A 149 -11.95 17.99 -13.32
CA GLY A 149 -13.34 17.60 -13.57
C GLY A 149 -13.54 16.16 -14.08
N ASN A 150 -12.56 15.28 -13.95
CA ASN A 150 -12.78 13.84 -14.14
C ASN A 150 -13.67 13.25 -13.04
N THR A 151 -14.30 12.11 -13.31
CA THR A 151 -15.22 11.38 -12.42
C THR A 151 -14.87 9.88 -12.43
N ALA A 152 -13.57 9.57 -12.36
CA ALA A 152 -13.06 8.22 -12.46
C ALA A 152 -11.98 8.00 -11.39
N SER A 153 -11.74 6.74 -11.04
CA SER A 153 -10.60 6.36 -10.21
C SER A 153 -9.30 6.33 -11.04
N GLY A 154 -8.15 6.49 -10.38
CA GLY A 154 -6.85 6.40 -11.06
C GLY A 154 -6.48 5.00 -11.49
N ILE A 155 -6.73 4.01 -10.64
CA ILE A 155 -6.61 2.58 -10.97
C ILE A 155 -7.85 1.86 -10.48
N THR A 156 -8.58 1.19 -11.39
CA THR A 156 -9.79 0.42 -11.06
C THR A 156 -9.55 -1.06 -11.28
N ILE A 157 -9.87 -1.89 -10.29
CA ILE A 157 -9.84 -3.35 -10.42
C ILE A 157 -11.25 -3.87 -10.71
N SER A 158 -11.45 -4.46 -11.89
CA SER A 158 -12.77 -4.85 -12.37
C SER A 158 -13.17 -6.27 -11.96
N GLY A 159 -14.12 -6.35 -11.02
CA GLY A 159 -14.59 -7.60 -10.43
C GLY A 159 -13.54 -8.28 -9.55
N SER A 160 -13.89 -9.44 -8.97
CA SER A 160 -13.02 -10.12 -8.02
C SER A 160 -11.72 -10.62 -8.65
N ARG A 161 -10.62 -9.90 -8.39
CA ARG A 161 -9.26 -10.27 -8.80
C ARG A 161 -8.39 -10.57 -7.58
N THR A 162 -7.32 -11.32 -7.83
CA THR A 162 -6.31 -11.67 -6.83
C THR A 162 -4.90 -11.54 -7.41
N GLY A 163 -3.91 -11.38 -6.53
CA GLY A 163 -2.51 -11.20 -6.93
C GLY A 163 -2.28 -9.89 -7.69
N VAL A 164 -2.97 -8.82 -7.31
CA VAL A 164 -2.75 -7.48 -7.89
C VAL A 164 -1.84 -6.67 -6.97
N THR A 165 -0.77 -6.11 -7.53
CA THR A 165 0.19 -5.27 -6.82
C THR A 165 0.37 -3.94 -7.53
N VAL A 166 0.30 -2.81 -6.81
CA VAL A 166 0.63 -1.48 -7.34
C VAL A 166 1.67 -0.85 -6.43
N TYR A 167 2.75 -0.31 -7.00
CA TYR A 167 3.88 0.16 -6.20
C TYR A 167 4.69 1.30 -6.82
N ASN A 168 5.46 2.01 -5.99
CA ASN A 168 6.46 3.03 -6.33
C ASN A 168 5.93 4.21 -7.17
N GLY A 169 5.04 5.06 -6.64
CA GLY A 169 4.70 6.31 -7.33
C GLY A 169 3.46 7.03 -6.84
N TYR A 170 2.95 7.95 -7.67
CA TYR A 170 1.88 8.88 -7.29
C TYR A 170 0.60 8.58 -8.05
N VAL A 171 -0.54 8.55 -7.34
CA VAL A 171 -1.89 8.50 -7.92
C VAL A 171 -2.70 9.64 -7.31
N GLN A 172 -3.06 10.62 -8.14
CA GLN A 172 -3.47 11.93 -7.64
C GLN A 172 -4.50 12.65 -8.51
N GLY A 173 -5.34 13.49 -7.89
CA GLY A 173 -6.30 14.35 -8.61
C GLY A 173 -7.43 13.61 -9.32
N TRP A 174 -7.68 12.35 -8.97
CA TRP A 174 -8.78 11.56 -9.51
C TRP A 174 -10.12 11.99 -8.89
N GLY A 175 -11.21 11.85 -9.63
CA GLY A 175 -12.54 12.35 -9.22
C GLY A 175 -13.25 11.41 -8.25
N GLU A 176 -12.92 10.13 -8.32
CA GLU A 176 -13.27 9.08 -7.35
C GLU A 176 -11.97 8.69 -6.62
N ASP A 177 -11.84 7.43 -6.18
CA ASP A 177 -10.66 6.92 -5.47
C ASP A 177 -9.35 7.07 -6.25
N GLY A 178 -8.22 7.23 -5.56
CA GLY A 178 -6.91 7.06 -6.17
C GLY A 178 -6.75 5.65 -6.74
N ILE A 179 -6.96 4.63 -5.90
CA ILE A 179 -7.00 3.22 -6.31
C ILE A 179 -8.27 2.56 -5.78
N SER A 180 -9.15 2.14 -6.70
CA SER A 180 -10.39 1.42 -6.42
C SER A 180 -10.17 -0.09 -6.57
N ALA A 181 -9.89 -0.75 -5.45
CA ALA A 181 -9.59 -2.17 -5.33
C ALA A 181 -10.57 -2.91 -4.40
N ALA A 182 -11.72 -2.32 -4.04
CA ALA A 182 -12.70 -2.85 -3.08
C ALA A 182 -13.12 -4.33 -3.31
N THR A 183 -13.17 -4.77 -4.58
CA THR A 183 -13.54 -6.17 -4.92
C THR A 183 -12.35 -7.11 -5.04
N ALA A 184 -11.12 -6.61 -4.93
CA ALA A 184 -9.89 -7.38 -5.08
C ALA A 184 -9.37 -7.85 -3.71
N ASN A 185 -9.39 -9.16 -3.48
CA ASN A 185 -8.77 -9.75 -2.29
C ASN A 185 -7.28 -9.96 -2.52
N SER A 186 -6.50 -9.90 -1.45
CA SER A 186 -5.03 -10.01 -1.48
C SER A 186 -4.37 -8.97 -2.41
N PHE A 187 -4.93 -7.75 -2.46
CA PHE A 187 -4.31 -6.61 -3.12
C PHE A 187 -3.08 -6.14 -2.31
N VAL A 188 -2.03 -5.69 -3.01
CA VAL A 188 -0.79 -5.22 -2.38
C VAL A 188 -0.44 -3.81 -2.87
N GLY A 189 -0.43 -2.84 -1.96
CA GLY A 189 -0.05 -1.45 -2.22
C GLY A 189 1.24 -1.10 -1.49
N LEU A 190 2.30 -0.72 -2.21
CA LEU A 190 3.63 -0.48 -1.62
C LEU A 190 4.25 0.84 -2.08
N ASN A 191 4.71 1.69 -1.16
CA ASN A 191 5.41 2.93 -1.49
C ASN A 191 4.61 3.80 -2.47
N LEU A 192 3.38 4.15 -2.06
CA LEU A 192 2.41 4.90 -2.87
C LEU A 192 2.13 6.27 -2.26
N GLN A 193 1.93 7.26 -3.12
CA GLN A 193 1.52 8.62 -2.77
C GLN A 193 0.14 8.86 -3.37
N LEU A 194 -0.89 8.84 -2.51
CA LEU A 194 -2.31 8.83 -2.87
C LEU A 194 -2.89 10.21 -2.49
N LEU A 195 -2.88 11.15 -3.43
CA LEU A 195 -2.94 12.58 -3.12
C LEU A 195 -4.10 13.31 -3.80
N ASN A 196 -4.93 14.02 -3.04
CA ASN A 196 -5.98 14.91 -3.58
C ASN A 196 -6.98 14.19 -4.52
N ASN A 197 -7.34 12.95 -4.22
CA ASN A 197 -8.39 12.22 -4.94
C ASN A 197 -9.77 12.57 -4.34
N GLY A 198 -10.84 12.48 -5.13
CA GLY A 198 -12.18 12.90 -4.73
C GLY A 198 -12.94 11.86 -3.89
N GLY A 199 -12.61 10.59 -4.07
CA GLY A 199 -12.99 9.49 -3.17
C GLY A 199 -11.86 9.18 -2.18
N ASP A 200 -11.63 7.90 -1.93
CA ASP A 200 -10.57 7.46 -1.02
C ASP A 200 -9.18 7.64 -1.63
N GLY A 201 -8.14 7.71 -0.78
CA GLY A 201 -6.78 7.54 -1.27
C GLY A 201 -6.61 6.15 -1.92
N LEU A 202 -7.06 5.12 -1.23
CA LEU A 202 -7.13 3.74 -1.73
C LEU A 202 -8.15 2.93 -0.92
N VAL A 203 -9.07 2.28 -1.62
CA VAL A 203 -9.99 1.26 -1.04
C VAL A 203 -9.60 -0.13 -1.54
N CYS A 204 -9.52 -1.13 -0.67
CA CYS A 204 -9.18 -2.51 -1.06
C CYS A 204 -9.95 -3.59 -0.30
N GLY A 205 -10.09 -4.77 -0.91
CA GLY A 205 -10.84 -5.90 -0.37
C GLY A 205 -10.18 -6.58 0.83
N ASN A 206 -10.48 -7.87 1.03
CA ASN A 206 -9.97 -8.63 2.18
C ASN A 206 -8.54 -9.15 1.94
N GLU A 207 -7.83 -9.47 3.02
CA GLU A 207 -6.47 -10.04 3.02
C GLU A 207 -5.40 -9.15 2.35
N CYS A 208 -5.66 -7.84 2.26
CA CYS A 208 -4.79 -6.90 1.56
C CYS A 208 -3.57 -6.52 2.40
N THR A 209 -2.50 -6.06 1.74
CA THR A 209 -1.28 -5.57 2.40
C THR A 209 -0.92 -4.19 1.87
N LEU A 210 -0.99 -3.19 2.75
CA LEU A 210 -0.54 -1.82 2.48
C LEU A 210 0.70 -1.52 3.30
N SER A 211 1.76 -1.02 2.64
CA SER A 211 2.97 -0.61 3.34
C SER A 211 3.61 0.63 2.71
N GLN A 212 4.08 1.55 3.56
CA GLN A 212 4.75 2.78 3.13
C GLN A 212 3.87 3.66 2.21
N CYS A 213 2.54 3.61 2.42
CA CYS A 213 1.58 4.42 1.68
C CYS A 213 1.32 5.76 2.39
N HIS A 214 1.28 6.84 1.60
CA HIS A 214 0.96 8.19 2.04
C HIS A 214 -0.37 8.62 1.41
N ALA A 215 -1.46 8.63 2.18
CA ALA A 215 -2.78 9.02 1.70
C ALA A 215 -3.20 10.38 2.27
N LEU A 216 -3.08 11.43 1.46
CA LEU A 216 -3.18 12.81 1.90
C LEU A 216 -4.20 13.61 1.09
N SER A 217 -4.99 14.42 1.80
CA SER A 217 -5.95 15.37 1.21
C SER A 217 -7.03 14.74 0.32
N ASN A 218 -7.41 13.48 0.57
CA ASN A 218 -8.46 12.80 -0.21
C ASN A 218 -9.87 13.17 0.29
N GLY A 219 -10.86 13.02 -0.58
CA GLY A 219 -12.23 13.50 -0.37
C GLY A 219 -13.12 12.60 0.50
N LEU A 220 -12.66 11.38 0.77
CA LEU A 220 -13.22 10.44 1.74
C LEU A 220 -12.09 9.96 2.68
N ASP A 221 -11.83 8.66 2.78
CA ASP A 221 -10.81 8.10 3.66
C ASP A 221 -9.39 8.24 3.08
N GLY A 222 -8.39 8.17 3.96
CA GLY A 222 -7.02 7.96 3.54
C GLY A 222 -6.82 6.57 2.93
N LEU A 223 -7.10 5.54 3.72
CA LEU A 223 -6.99 4.13 3.33
C LEU A 223 -8.19 3.36 3.90
N ASP A 224 -9.01 2.75 3.05
CA ASP A 224 -10.04 1.77 3.42
C ASP A 224 -9.55 0.36 3.08
N VAL A 225 -9.56 -0.54 4.06
CA VAL A 225 -9.10 -1.93 3.91
C VAL A 225 -10.07 -2.95 4.50
N GLY A 226 -10.46 -3.91 3.67
CA GLY A 226 -11.30 -5.05 4.05
C GLY A 226 -10.65 -6.00 5.07
N ASN A 227 -11.40 -7.02 5.49
CA ASN A 227 -11.05 -7.91 6.61
C ASN A 227 -9.70 -8.62 6.46
N GLN A 228 -9.07 -8.97 7.58
CA GLN A 228 -7.83 -9.75 7.64
C GLN A 228 -6.63 -9.09 6.92
N SER A 229 -6.72 -7.78 6.66
CA SER A 229 -5.70 -6.99 5.99
C SER A 229 -4.60 -6.51 6.94
N ARG A 230 -3.49 -6.05 6.37
CA ARG A 230 -2.34 -5.52 7.11
C ARG A 230 -1.95 -4.15 6.58
N VAL A 231 -1.89 -3.16 7.47
CA VAL A 231 -1.47 -1.79 7.17
C VAL A 231 -0.24 -1.48 8.02
N SER A 232 0.85 -1.05 7.39
CA SER A 232 2.15 -0.91 8.06
C SER A 232 2.96 0.26 7.56
N ASP A 233 3.53 1.05 8.47
CA ASP A 233 4.44 2.16 8.12
C ASP A 233 3.77 3.21 7.18
N CYS A 234 2.45 3.35 7.26
CA CYS A 234 1.66 4.27 6.43
C CYS A 234 1.42 5.61 7.13
N THR A 235 1.25 6.68 6.35
CA THR A 235 0.87 8.01 6.85
C THR A 235 -0.40 8.48 6.16
N THR A 236 -1.41 8.90 6.92
CA THR A 236 -2.65 9.45 6.35
C THR A 236 -3.00 10.77 7.02
N GLY A 237 -3.48 11.75 6.24
CA GLY A 237 -3.82 13.03 6.83
C GLY A 237 -4.41 14.09 5.91
N ASN A 238 -5.18 15.00 6.51
CA ASN A 238 -6.02 16.00 5.83
C ASN A 238 -7.09 15.39 4.91
N ASN A 239 -7.41 14.10 5.05
CA ASN A 239 -8.52 13.47 4.35
C ASN A 239 -9.84 13.94 4.99
N LEU A 240 -10.93 14.01 4.21
CA LEU A 240 -12.19 14.59 4.69
C LEU A 240 -13.02 13.66 5.59
N ASP A 241 -12.73 12.36 5.60
CA ASP A 241 -13.31 11.39 6.54
C ASP A 241 -12.23 10.80 7.46
N THR A 242 -12.06 9.48 7.51
CA THR A 242 -11.17 8.80 8.44
C THR A 242 -9.76 8.61 7.86
N GLY A 243 -8.75 8.68 8.72
CA GLY A 243 -7.36 8.50 8.30
C GLY A 243 -7.07 7.10 7.78
N ILE A 244 -7.43 6.07 8.55
CA ILE A 244 -7.38 4.66 8.14
C ILE A 244 -8.66 3.99 8.63
N GLU A 245 -9.49 3.50 7.72
CA GLU A 245 -10.60 2.58 8.00
C GLU A 245 -10.07 1.14 7.80
N CYS A 246 -10.24 0.29 8.82
CA CYS A 246 -10.03 -1.15 8.67
C CYS A 246 -11.27 -1.91 9.06
N ASP A 247 -11.59 -2.95 8.30
CA ASP A 247 -12.58 -3.94 8.66
C ASP A 247 -12.06 -4.87 9.80
N SER A 248 -12.65 -6.06 9.98
CA SER A 248 -12.31 -6.94 11.12
C SER A 248 -11.04 -7.80 10.90
N ARG A 249 -10.38 -8.20 11.99
CA ARG A 249 -9.17 -9.07 12.06
C ARG A 249 -7.92 -8.49 11.39
N CYS A 250 -7.88 -7.17 11.20
CA CYS A 250 -6.77 -6.48 10.57
C CYS A 250 -5.59 -6.26 11.54
N HIS A 251 -4.39 -6.04 11.01
CA HIS A 251 -3.21 -5.68 11.80
C HIS A 251 -2.64 -4.34 11.31
N ILE A 252 -2.73 -3.32 12.16
CA ILE A 252 -2.26 -1.96 11.91
C ILE A 252 -1.02 -1.70 12.76
N GLN A 253 0.08 -1.27 12.16
CA GLN A 253 1.33 -1.00 12.88
C GLN A 253 2.17 0.16 12.33
N HIS A 254 2.83 0.90 13.23
CA HIS A 254 3.75 2.01 12.91
C HIS A 254 3.11 3.13 12.04
N CYS A 255 1.79 3.31 12.11
CA CYS A 255 1.08 4.28 11.27
C CYS A 255 0.97 5.66 11.93
N VAL A 256 0.90 6.69 11.11
CA VAL A 256 0.61 8.07 11.53
C VAL A 256 -0.70 8.52 10.89
N THR A 257 -1.67 8.97 11.68
CA THR A 257 -2.99 9.37 11.20
C THR A 257 -3.35 10.75 11.74
N SER A 258 -3.32 11.77 10.88
CA SER A 258 -3.27 13.17 11.33
C SER A 258 -4.20 14.15 10.63
N ALA A 259 -4.90 14.99 11.39
CA ALA A 259 -5.74 16.06 10.85
C ALA A 259 -6.82 15.57 9.85
N ASN A 260 -7.34 14.36 10.05
CA ASN A 260 -8.45 13.82 9.25
C ASN A 260 -9.82 14.34 9.76
N GLY A 261 -10.81 14.35 8.87
CA GLY A 261 -12.12 14.96 9.08
C GLY A 261 -13.06 14.23 10.05
N ASP A 262 -12.83 12.94 10.30
CA ASP A 262 -13.45 12.18 11.40
C ASP A 262 -12.38 11.53 12.30
N GLN A 263 -12.17 10.21 12.22
CA GLN A 263 -11.23 9.49 13.08
C GLN A 263 -9.78 9.56 12.56
N GLY A 264 -8.81 9.39 13.45
CA GLY A 264 -7.45 9.01 13.02
C GLY A 264 -7.43 7.59 12.45
N LEU A 265 -7.86 6.62 13.27
CA LEU A 265 -7.98 5.21 12.90
C LEU A 265 -9.35 4.68 13.37
N PHE A 266 -10.11 4.07 12.45
CA PHE A 266 -11.26 3.23 12.76
C PHE A 266 -10.93 1.76 12.48
N THR A 267 -11.49 0.85 13.28
CA THR A 267 -11.30 -0.60 13.11
C THR A 267 -12.57 -1.39 13.42
N GLY A 268 -12.78 -2.47 12.67
CA GLY A 268 -13.76 -3.52 12.96
C GLY A 268 -13.42 -4.32 14.23
N ALA A 269 -13.83 -5.59 14.30
CA ALA A 269 -13.60 -6.45 15.47
C ALA A 269 -12.31 -7.27 15.36
N GLU A 270 -11.76 -7.72 16.50
CA GLU A 270 -10.65 -8.69 16.57
C GLU A 270 -9.32 -8.23 15.90
N CYS A 271 -9.12 -6.93 15.70
CA CYS A 271 -7.90 -6.35 15.13
C CYS A 271 -6.78 -6.15 16.18
N ILE A 272 -5.56 -6.02 15.66
CA ILE A 272 -4.35 -5.70 16.44
C ILE A 272 -3.83 -4.35 15.98
N ILE A 273 -3.71 -3.40 16.91
CA ILE A 273 -3.27 -2.03 16.66
C ILE A 273 -2.02 -1.79 17.52
N THR A 274 -0.90 -1.45 16.89
CA THR A 274 0.37 -1.23 17.59
C THR A 274 1.11 0.01 17.10
N GLU A 275 1.67 0.79 18.02
CA GLU A 275 2.57 1.91 17.68
C GLU A 275 1.98 2.91 16.66
N VAL A 276 0.67 3.17 16.78
CA VAL A 276 -0.04 4.17 15.96
C VAL A 276 0.01 5.53 16.64
N ASN A 277 0.33 6.57 15.88
CA ASN A 277 0.30 7.97 16.33
C ASN A 277 -0.88 8.71 15.66
N ALA A 278 -1.97 8.87 16.40
CA ALA A 278 -3.16 9.58 15.96
C ALA A 278 -3.19 11.01 16.55
N TYR A 279 -3.01 12.03 15.71
CA TYR A 279 -2.95 13.41 16.19
C TYR A 279 -3.81 14.42 15.42
N GLN A 280 -4.44 15.35 16.14
CA GLN A 280 -5.23 16.46 15.56
C GLN A 280 -6.40 16.05 14.66
N ASN A 281 -6.89 14.81 14.72
CA ASN A 281 -8.10 14.40 13.98
C ASN A 281 -9.34 15.06 14.60
N ILE A 282 -10.38 15.33 13.83
CA ILE A 282 -11.55 16.09 14.31
C ILE A 282 -12.36 15.32 15.35
N HIS A 283 -12.37 13.98 15.30
CA HIS A 283 -13.12 13.12 16.23
C HIS A 283 -12.17 12.37 17.18
N TYR A 284 -12.28 11.04 17.30
CA TYR A 284 -11.38 10.26 18.15
C TYR A 284 -10.01 10.11 17.49
N GLY A 285 -8.97 9.93 18.31
CA GLY A 285 -7.66 9.51 17.80
C GLY A 285 -7.72 8.09 17.24
N ILE A 286 -8.10 7.12 18.08
CA ILE A 286 -8.28 5.72 17.70
C ILE A 286 -9.63 5.21 18.20
N ARG A 287 -10.49 4.78 17.26
CA ARG A 287 -11.80 4.19 17.53
C ARG A 287 -11.79 2.72 17.11
N THR A 288 -12.31 1.87 17.99
CA THR A 288 -12.24 0.42 17.81
C THR A 288 -13.62 -0.23 17.84
N GLY A 289 -13.77 -1.36 17.14
CA GLY A 289 -14.83 -2.34 17.35
C GLY A 289 -14.52 -3.31 18.51
N ASN A 290 -15.28 -4.40 18.62
CA ASN A 290 -15.17 -5.32 19.76
C ASN A 290 -13.90 -6.19 19.73
N HIS A 291 -13.44 -6.65 20.89
CA HIS A 291 -12.34 -7.62 21.04
C HIS A 291 -10.97 -7.18 20.45
N ASN A 292 -10.73 -5.87 20.34
CA ASN A 292 -9.50 -5.32 19.79
C ASN A 292 -8.34 -5.32 20.80
N GLN A 293 -7.10 -5.30 20.29
CA GLN A 293 -5.89 -5.13 21.10
C GLN A 293 -5.13 -3.87 20.67
N VAL A 294 -5.05 -2.86 21.54
CA VAL A 294 -4.41 -1.56 21.29
C VAL A 294 -3.18 -1.39 22.16
N ASN A 295 -1.98 -1.34 21.57
CA ASN A 295 -0.74 -1.32 22.35
C ASN A 295 0.28 -0.27 21.89
N HIS A 296 0.90 0.44 22.83
CA HIS A 296 1.96 1.43 22.56
C HIS A 296 1.56 2.57 21.61
N CYS A 297 0.27 2.88 21.51
CA CYS A 297 -0.25 3.95 20.66
C CYS A 297 -0.27 5.30 21.39
N LEU A 298 -0.19 6.37 20.60
CA LEU A 298 -0.33 7.76 21.03
C LEU A 298 -1.60 8.36 20.38
N ALA A 299 -2.49 8.91 21.20
CA ALA A 299 -3.60 9.73 20.72
C ALA A 299 -3.51 11.13 21.34
N SER A 300 -3.26 12.17 20.54
CA SER A 300 -3.10 13.53 21.06
C SER A 300 -3.71 14.66 20.25
N PHE A 301 -4.19 15.71 20.93
CA PHE A 301 -4.82 16.88 20.31
C PHE A 301 -6.04 16.57 19.44
N ASN A 302 -6.67 15.41 19.57
CA ASN A 302 -7.86 15.07 18.77
C ASN A 302 -9.08 15.83 19.30
N GLY A 303 -10.00 16.15 18.40
CA GLY A 303 -11.18 16.98 18.63
C GLY A 303 -12.32 16.31 19.41
N PHE A 304 -12.12 15.05 19.82
CA PHE A 304 -12.94 14.33 20.79
C PHE A 304 -12.05 13.64 21.85
N SER A 305 -12.24 12.34 22.09
CA SER A 305 -11.45 11.54 23.04
C SER A 305 -10.25 10.88 22.35
N GLY A 306 -9.17 10.61 23.11
CA GLY A 306 -7.98 9.97 22.55
C GLY A 306 -8.27 8.57 22.00
N PHE A 307 -8.90 7.73 22.82
CA PHE A 307 -9.24 6.35 22.47
C PHE A 307 -10.71 6.04 22.77
N TYR A 308 -11.37 5.32 21.86
CA TYR A 308 -12.63 4.62 22.12
C TYR A 308 -12.43 3.11 22.00
N LEU A 309 -12.57 2.42 23.14
CA LEU A 309 -12.39 0.98 23.27
C LEU A 309 -13.76 0.30 23.32
N SER A 310 -14.18 -0.35 22.24
CA SER A 310 -15.43 -1.12 22.21
C SER A 310 -15.33 -2.42 23.04
N ASN A 311 -16.45 -3.10 23.20
CA ASN A 311 -16.64 -4.15 24.21
C ASN A 311 -15.57 -5.26 24.16
N ALA A 312 -15.16 -5.72 25.34
CA ALA A 312 -14.16 -6.77 25.56
C ALA A 312 -12.80 -6.55 24.85
N SER A 313 -12.47 -5.30 24.52
CA SER A 313 -11.17 -4.92 23.99
C SER A 313 -10.14 -4.71 25.11
N MET A 314 -8.87 -4.70 24.72
CA MET A 314 -7.73 -4.49 25.61
C MET A 314 -6.88 -3.32 25.12
N ALA A 315 -6.50 -2.43 26.05
CA ALA A 315 -5.55 -1.35 25.79
C ALA A 315 -4.38 -1.41 26.78
N GLN A 316 -3.14 -1.50 26.28
CA GLN A 316 -1.94 -1.53 27.11
C GLN A 316 -0.85 -0.54 26.68
N ASN A 317 -0.21 0.12 27.65
CA ASN A 317 0.95 1.00 27.43
C ASN A 317 0.69 2.19 26.47
N ASN A 318 -0.56 2.65 26.34
CA ASN A 318 -0.93 3.76 25.46
C ASN A 318 -0.87 5.12 26.18
N LEU A 319 -0.67 6.20 25.41
CA LEU A 319 -0.71 7.58 25.90
C LEU A 319 -1.83 8.36 25.21
N ALA A 320 -2.78 8.86 26.00
CA ALA A 320 -3.83 9.77 25.54
C ALA A 320 -3.59 11.16 26.14
N LYS A 321 -3.29 12.19 25.33
CA LYS A 321 -3.03 13.52 25.86
C LYS A 321 -3.60 14.71 25.11
N LEU A 322 -3.99 15.76 25.85
CA LEU A 322 -4.47 17.04 25.28
C LEU A 322 -5.65 16.87 24.30
N ASN A 323 -6.45 15.81 24.42
CA ASN A 323 -7.67 15.64 23.65
C ASN A 323 -8.80 16.51 24.26
N THR A 324 -9.79 16.90 23.46
CA THR A 324 -10.85 17.84 23.90
C THR A 324 -11.93 17.20 24.77
N GLN A 325 -12.03 15.87 24.75
CA GLN A 325 -12.83 15.08 25.69
C GLN A 325 -11.92 14.18 26.51
N HIS A 326 -12.16 12.86 26.52
CA HIS A 326 -11.53 11.94 27.43
C HIS A 326 -10.16 11.47 26.93
N GLY A 327 -9.31 10.97 27.83
CA GLY A 327 -8.14 10.20 27.44
C GLY A 327 -8.58 8.87 26.81
N PHE A 328 -9.31 8.08 27.60
CA PHE A 328 -9.87 6.79 27.21
C PHE A 328 -11.36 6.71 27.53
N GLU A 329 -12.16 6.34 26.54
CA GLU A 329 -13.52 5.85 26.70
C GLU A 329 -13.56 4.34 26.53
N ALA A 330 -14.37 3.66 27.35
CA ALA A 330 -14.46 2.21 27.34
C ALA A 330 -15.90 1.71 27.37
N GLY A 331 -16.19 0.75 26.48
CA GLY A 331 -17.36 -0.10 26.49
C GLY A 331 -17.33 -1.15 27.61
N GLN A 332 -18.23 -2.13 27.51
CA GLN A 332 -18.38 -3.22 28.46
C GLN A 332 -17.18 -4.18 28.45
N ASP A 333 -16.78 -4.68 29.62
CA ASP A 333 -15.76 -5.73 29.81
C ASP A 333 -14.35 -5.38 29.26
N VAL A 334 -14.06 -4.09 29.06
CA VAL A 334 -12.77 -3.59 28.57
C VAL A 334 -11.66 -3.71 29.63
N VAL A 335 -10.45 -4.07 29.20
CA VAL A 335 -9.26 -4.14 30.05
C VAL A 335 -8.26 -3.04 29.66
N MET A 336 -8.05 -2.07 30.54
CA MET A 336 -7.05 -1.01 30.39
C MET A 336 -5.93 -1.21 31.41
N LYS A 337 -4.70 -1.41 30.92
CA LYS A 337 -3.51 -1.64 31.74
C LYS A 337 -2.34 -0.72 31.38
N GLN A 338 -1.67 -0.12 32.38
CA GLN A 338 -0.44 0.67 32.15
C GLN A 338 -0.58 1.83 31.14
N ASN A 339 -1.79 2.34 30.94
CA ASN A 339 -2.02 3.49 30.07
C ASN A 339 -1.85 4.80 30.85
N THR A 340 -1.50 5.88 30.15
CA THR A 340 -1.43 7.24 30.71
C THR A 340 -2.44 8.13 30.03
N ALA A 341 -3.29 8.81 30.81
CA ALA A 341 -4.17 9.86 30.36
C ALA A 341 -3.71 11.20 30.95
N ASP A 342 -3.26 12.12 30.11
CA ASP A 342 -2.58 13.35 30.52
C ASP A 342 -3.21 14.61 29.92
N SER A 343 -3.55 15.60 30.76
CA SER A 343 -3.99 16.93 30.32
C SER A 343 -5.17 16.94 29.32
N ASN A 344 -6.06 15.94 29.36
CA ASN A 344 -7.26 15.92 28.51
C ASN A 344 -8.33 16.84 29.11
N THR A 345 -9.12 17.50 28.26
CA THR A 345 -10.10 18.52 28.71
C THR A 345 -11.29 17.89 29.42
N GLY A 346 -11.65 16.66 29.05
CA GLY A 346 -12.57 15.78 29.79
C GLY A 346 -11.84 14.88 30.78
N ASN A 347 -12.33 13.65 30.98
CA ASN A 347 -11.79 12.75 32.00
C ASN A 347 -10.56 11.97 31.49
N GLY A 348 -9.66 11.56 32.38
CA GLY A 348 -8.56 10.67 31.99
C GLY A 348 -9.07 9.31 31.49
N PHE A 349 -9.94 8.68 32.28
CA PHE A 349 -10.59 7.41 31.95
C PHE A 349 -12.10 7.51 32.23
N PHE A 350 -12.93 7.10 31.26
CA PHE A 350 -14.38 7.16 31.35
C PHE A 350 -15.06 5.85 30.94
N SER A 351 -16.07 5.43 31.71
CA SER A 351 -17.07 4.45 31.25
C SER A 351 -18.39 4.57 31.99
N SER A 352 -19.48 4.36 31.25
CA SER A 352 -20.84 4.14 31.75
C SER A 352 -21.34 2.70 31.59
N PHE A 353 -20.50 1.81 31.04
CA PHE A 353 -20.83 0.40 30.83
C PHE A 353 -20.40 -0.45 32.03
N ASN A 354 -21.00 -1.64 32.15
CA ASN A 354 -20.71 -2.57 33.25
C ASN A 354 -19.57 -3.51 32.87
N GLY A 355 -18.82 -3.98 33.88
CA GLY A 355 -17.73 -4.93 33.72
C GLY A 355 -16.49 -4.31 33.07
N GLY A 356 -15.32 -4.78 33.49
CA GLY A 356 -14.04 -4.30 32.97
C GLY A 356 -12.96 -4.25 34.04
N LYS A 357 -11.77 -3.80 33.63
CA LYS A 357 -10.60 -3.72 34.51
C LYS A 357 -9.75 -2.50 34.23
N LEU A 358 -9.47 -1.73 35.28
CA LEU A 358 -8.49 -0.66 35.30
C LEU A 358 -7.33 -1.07 36.21
N GLN A 359 -6.15 -1.35 35.63
CA GLN A 359 -4.95 -1.74 36.39
C GLN A 359 -3.71 -0.92 36.02
N ASP A 360 -2.94 -0.47 37.02
CA ASP A 360 -1.62 0.17 36.84
C ASP A 360 -1.63 1.40 35.89
N ASN A 361 -2.78 2.05 35.65
CA ASN A 361 -2.88 3.23 34.78
C ASN A 361 -2.55 4.52 35.56
N ASN A 362 -2.16 5.58 34.85
CA ASN A 362 -1.91 6.91 35.41
C ASN A 362 -2.82 7.98 34.79
N SER A 363 -3.35 8.88 35.61
CA SER A 363 -4.23 9.97 35.19
C SER A 363 -3.77 11.32 35.75
N SER A 364 -3.15 12.16 34.91
CA SER A 364 -2.62 13.48 35.26
C SER A 364 -3.41 14.62 34.61
N ASP A 365 -3.74 15.65 35.39
CA ASP A 365 -4.17 16.98 34.90
C ASP A 365 -5.42 16.99 33.99
N ASN A 366 -6.30 15.98 34.10
CA ASN A 366 -7.58 15.91 33.39
C ASN A 366 -8.71 16.59 34.19
N ALA A 367 -9.94 16.69 33.66
CA ALA A 367 -11.09 17.19 34.43
C ALA A 367 -11.44 16.26 35.61
N ILE A 368 -11.70 14.98 35.34
CA ILE A 368 -11.79 13.92 36.36
C ILE A 368 -10.74 12.86 36.03
N GLY A 369 -10.05 12.32 37.03
CA GLY A 369 -9.02 11.30 36.80
C GLY A 369 -9.61 9.99 36.24
N TYR A 370 -10.56 9.43 36.99
CA TYR A 370 -11.32 8.22 36.62
C TYR A 370 -12.81 8.44 36.91
N GLU A 371 -13.66 8.39 35.89
CA GLU A 371 -15.12 8.40 36.04
C GLU A 371 -15.73 7.08 35.54
N ILE A 372 -16.18 6.25 36.48
CA ILE A 372 -16.74 4.92 36.21
C ILE A 372 -18.12 4.84 36.85
N THR A 373 -19.15 5.06 36.03
CA THR A 373 -20.55 5.12 36.47
C THR A 373 -21.28 3.78 36.35
N GLY A 374 -20.80 2.88 35.49
CA GLY A 374 -21.24 1.49 35.42
C GLY A 374 -20.81 0.64 36.63
N SER A 375 -21.27 -0.61 36.68
CA SER A 375 -21.03 -1.56 37.78
C SER A 375 -19.92 -2.58 37.48
N ASP A 376 -19.52 -3.32 38.51
CA ASP A 376 -18.70 -4.54 38.41
C ASP A 376 -17.27 -4.40 37.86
N TRP A 377 -16.76 -3.17 37.72
CA TRP A 377 -15.35 -2.93 37.38
C TRP A 377 -14.41 -3.37 38.50
N LEU A 378 -13.29 -3.97 38.11
CA LEU A 378 -12.14 -4.21 38.98
C LEU A 378 -11.12 -3.07 38.80
N ILE A 379 -10.93 -2.26 39.83
CA ILE A 379 -10.09 -1.05 39.76
C ILE A 379 -8.93 -1.18 40.76
N THR A 380 -7.72 -1.43 40.27
CA THR A 380 -6.54 -1.73 41.08
C THR A 380 -5.35 -0.84 40.70
N THR A 381 -4.53 -0.45 41.69
CA THR A 381 -3.17 0.10 41.46
C THR A 381 -3.03 1.31 40.52
N ASN A 382 -4.12 2.02 40.21
CA ASN A 382 -4.10 3.21 39.36
C ASN A 382 -3.69 4.47 40.15
N THR A 383 -3.01 5.42 39.51
CA THR A 383 -2.55 6.69 40.11
C THR A 383 -3.26 7.90 39.51
N ALA A 384 -3.50 8.93 40.33
CA ALA A 384 -4.14 10.17 39.91
C ALA A 384 -3.45 11.39 40.55
N SER A 385 -3.20 12.44 39.76
CA SER A 385 -2.64 13.72 40.23
C SER A 385 -3.13 14.90 39.41
N GLY A 386 -3.25 16.10 39.99
CA GLY A 386 -3.54 17.33 39.25
C GLY A 386 -4.94 17.47 38.63
N ASN A 387 -5.74 16.39 38.61
CA ASN A 387 -7.08 16.42 38.03
C ASN A 387 -8.00 17.45 38.72
N ILE A 388 -8.73 18.24 37.92
CA ILE A 388 -9.33 19.52 38.33
C ILE A 388 -10.52 19.35 39.29
N VAL A 389 -11.43 18.42 38.98
CA VAL A 389 -12.70 18.24 39.69
C VAL A 389 -12.59 17.13 40.73
N ASN A 390 -12.21 15.92 40.30
CA ASN A 390 -12.07 14.74 41.16
C ASN A 390 -10.93 13.86 40.66
N SER A 391 -10.20 13.20 41.56
CA SER A 391 -9.28 12.14 41.14
C SER A 391 -10.02 10.84 40.77
N PHE A 392 -11.08 10.50 41.51
CA PHE A 392 -11.90 9.31 41.29
C PHE A 392 -13.38 9.65 41.51
N SER A 393 -14.23 9.26 40.57
CA SER A 393 -15.70 9.33 40.61
C SER A 393 -16.24 7.95 40.22
N ILE A 394 -16.44 7.07 41.20
CA ILE A 394 -16.68 5.63 40.98
C ILE A 394 -18.00 5.22 41.63
N SER A 395 -18.86 4.54 40.87
CA SER A 395 -20.12 3.97 41.38
C SER A 395 -19.86 2.91 42.45
N GLY A 396 -20.67 2.90 43.51
CA GLY A 396 -20.46 2.10 44.72
C GLY A 396 -20.60 0.57 44.56
N THR A 397 -20.97 0.09 43.38
CA THR A 397 -21.03 -1.35 43.03
C THR A 397 -19.71 -1.89 42.44
N ASN A 398 -18.71 -1.03 42.23
CA ASN A 398 -17.41 -1.42 41.70
C ASN A 398 -16.46 -1.97 42.78
N LYS A 399 -15.53 -2.83 42.36
CA LYS A 399 -14.54 -3.48 43.23
C LYS A 399 -13.25 -2.67 43.22
N LEU A 400 -13.15 -1.74 44.18
CA LEU A 400 -11.95 -0.94 44.40
C LEU A 400 -10.86 -1.74 45.11
N ALA A 401 -9.61 -1.50 44.72
CA ALA A 401 -8.48 -1.97 45.49
C ALA A 401 -8.29 -1.20 46.80
N THR A 402 -7.62 -1.85 47.74
CA THR A 402 -7.50 -1.45 49.14
C THR A 402 -6.10 -1.89 49.62
N ILE A 403 -5.45 -1.14 50.53
CA ILE A 403 -3.97 -1.14 50.68
C ILE A 403 -3.51 -1.61 52.07
N LEU A 404 -2.84 -2.77 52.15
CA LEU A 404 -2.76 -3.59 53.36
C LEU A 404 -1.96 -3.00 54.53
N THR A 405 -2.52 -3.10 55.75
CA THR A 405 -1.80 -2.89 57.01
C THR A 405 -1.47 -4.20 57.72
N ALA A 406 -0.32 -4.22 58.41
CA ALA A 406 0.31 -5.43 58.96
C ALA A 406 -0.52 -6.19 60.02
N ALA A 407 -1.53 -5.56 60.64
CA ALA A 407 -2.39 -6.20 61.63
C ALA A 407 -3.29 -7.30 61.02
N ASN A 408 -3.64 -7.17 59.74
CA ASN A 408 -4.65 -8.01 59.07
C ASN A 408 -4.05 -9.23 58.33
N LEU A 409 -2.71 -9.37 58.33
CA LEU A 409 -1.99 -10.46 57.66
C LEU A 409 -2.00 -11.79 58.44
N ASN A 410 -2.09 -11.76 59.76
CA ASN A 410 -1.84 -12.95 60.60
C ASN A 410 -3.09 -13.81 60.89
N THR A 411 -4.26 -13.45 60.37
CA THR A 411 -5.54 -14.14 60.62
C THR A 411 -6.32 -14.50 59.35
N ASN A 412 -5.83 -14.10 58.16
CA ASN A 412 -6.59 -14.19 56.92
C ASN A 412 -6.17 -15.39 56.06
N THR A 413 -7.05 -16.39 55.93
CA THR A 413 -6.82 -17.59 55.09
C THR A 413 -7.28 -17.40 53.63
N ASN A 414 -7.64 -16.19 53.22
CA ASN A 414 -8.08 -15.90 51.85
C ASN A 414 -6.87 -15.61 50.92
N PRO A 415 -6.65 -16.37 49.83
CA PRO A 415 -5.56 -16.10 48.88
C PRO A 415 -5.72 -14.78 48.12
N PHE A 416 -6.88 -14.12 48.19
CA PHE A 416 -7.15 -12.78 47.63
C PHE A 416 -7.05 -11.64 48.66
N ALA A 417 -6.38 -11.86 49.79
CA ALA A 417 -6.19 -10.83 50.83
C ALA A 417 -5.34 -9.63 50.36
N ASN A 418 -4.65 -9.72 49.22
CA ASN A 418 -3.78 -8.70 48.63
C ASN A 418 -4.50 -7.43 48.11
N ILE A 419 -5.75 -7.23 48.53
CA ILE A 419 -6.64 -6.13 48.18
C ILE A 419 -7.49 -5.78 49.43
N SER A 420 -6.85 -5.36 50.52
CA SER A 420 -7.49 -5.07 51.82
C SER A 420 -6.76 -3.92 52.51
N PHE A 421 -7.39 -3.24 53.48
CA PHE A 421 -6.65 -2.52 54.53
C PHE A 421 -6.14 -3.52 55.58
#